data_AF-A0A940HKZ7-F1
#
_entry.id   AF-A0A940HKZ7-F1
#
_cell.length_a   1.000
_cell.length_b   1.000
_cell.length_c   1.000
_cell.angle_alpha   90.00
_cell.angle_beta   90.00
_cell.angle_gamma   90.00
#
_symmetry.space_group_name_H-M   'P 1'
#
loop_
_entity.id
_entity.type
_entity.pdbx_description
1 polymer ?
#
loop_
_entity_poly.entity_id
_entity_poly.type
_entity_poly.pdbx_seq_one_letter_code
_entity_poly.pdbx_strand_id
1 'polypeptide(L)'
;TVYMLLHQRKADEMPYWWHGIGRENMEKLLPLTKEDSLKMSFRELSDRAVAELKTGNTATGLSILEQLYRLYPNEYNIVANLGTAYELNGNKNKALEFLKKAVSIKPLSHFGSEWIHIRILEEELATSPNYKNIINLGISDYQKWLTDKTYRFPRPADSLKLQIAYQLHERIKFIAPPNKTIGQLVTDFADIVSKTDSLGAAKEFYQFALSYDPTLRDTIAVRIKGVEFSQKEVKNTFRWATIVWAIPLLALILIFFAWLKSMRNQKRTEQ
;
A
#
# COMPACT_ATOMS: atom_id res chain seq x y z
N THR A 1 3.25 6.07 -16.25
CA THR A 1 2.72 6.77 -15.05
C THR A 1 2.38 5.71 -14.04
N VAL A 2 2.68 5.88 -12.75
CA VAL A 2 2.39 4.91 -11.66
C VAL A 2 0.97 4.32 -11.73
N TYR A 3 0.01 5.11 -12.25
CA TYR A 3 -1.34 4.67 -12.64
C TYR A 3 -1.37 3.42 -13.54
N MET A 4 -0.50 3.30 -14.54
CA MET A 4 -0.41 2.14 -15.45
C MET A 4 0.36 0.95 -14.87
N LEU A 5 1.28 1.14 -13.92
CA LEU A 5 2.01 0.03 -13.28
C LEU A 5 1.17 -0.71 -12.24
N LEU A 6 0.10 -0.07 -11.74
CA LEU A 6 -0.94 -0.71 -10.95
C LEU A 6 -2.06 -1.33 -11.81
N HIS A 7 -2.01 -1.16 -13.14
CA HIS A 7 -3.10 -1.55 -14.05
C HIS A 7 -2.59 -2.17 -15.37
N GLN A 8 -2.03 -3.39 -15.30
CA GLN A 8 -1.90 -4.30 -16.44
C GLN A 8 -2.26 -5.72 -15.95
N ARG A 9 -3.27 -6.48 -16.40
CA ARG A 9 -4.22 -6.39 -17.53
C ARG A 9 -5.56 -7.05 -17.15
N LYS A 10 -6.65 -6.28 -17.23
CA LYS A 10 -7.94 -6.53 -17.91
C LYS A 10 -8.70 -5.21 -17.77
N ALA A 11 -9.29 -4.70 -18.85
CA ALA A 11 -9.81 -3.34 -18.91
C ALA A 11 -10.95 -3.05 -17.92
N ASP A 12 -11.59 -4.08 -17.35
CA ASP A 12 -12.83 -3.90 -16.58
C ASP A 12 -12.86 -4.68 -15.23
N GLU A 13 -11.75 -5.26 -14.76
CA GLU A 13 -11.75 -6.09 -13.54
C GLU A 13 -10.51 -5.82 -12.66
N MET A 14 -10.68 -5.10 -11.54
CA MET A 14 -9.67 -4.98 -10.47
C MET A 14 -10.10 -5.83 -9.25
N PRO A 15 -9.31 -6.84 -8.81
CA PRO A 15 -9.71 -7.81 -7.78
C PRO A 15 -9.96 -7.26 -6.36
N TYR A 16 -9.61 -5.99 -6.12
CA TYR A 16 -9.68 -5.35 -4.80
C TYR A 16 -10.71 -4.22 -4.73
N TRP A 17 -11.50 -4.04 -5.79
CA TRP A 17 -12.35 -2.86 -6.04
C TRP A 17 -13.83 -3.23 -6.08
N TRP A 18 -14.31 -3.94 -5.06
CA TRP A 18 -15.74 -4.19 -4.89
C TRP A 18 -16.21 -3.68 -3.54
N HIS A 19 -16.81 -2.49 -3.55
CA HIS A 19 -17.95 -2.20 -2.68
C HIS A 19 -19.03 -1.54 -3.54
N GLY A 20 -20.11 -2.31 -3.73
CA GLY A 20 -21.21 -2.02 -4.64
C GLY A 20 -21.85 -0.67 -4.34
N ILE A 21 -21.93 0.15 -5.38
CA ILE A 21 -23.09 0.84 -5.95
C ILE A 21 -22.50 1.53 -7.18
N GLY A 22 -22.77 1.00 -8.38
CA GLY A 22 -22.34 1.62 -9.64
C GLY A 22 -22.95 3.02 -9.81
N ARG A 23 -22.35 3.88 -10.65
CA ARG A 23 -22.79 5.27 -10.85
C ARG A 23 -24.29 5.37 -11.21
N GLU A 24 -24.77 4.43 -12.04
CA GLU A 24 -26.19 4.29 -12.43
C GLU A 24 -27.12 3.94 -11.24
N ASN A 25 -26.61 3.19 -10.26
CA ASN A 25 -27.37 2.88 -9.04
C ASN A 25 -27.34 4.05 -8.05
N MET A 26 -26.33 4.93 -8.10
CA MET A 26 -26.28 6.14 -7.26
C MET A 26 -27.37 7.15 -7.65
N GLU A 27 -27.63 7.33 -8.95
CA GLU A 27 -28.69 8.23 -9.44
C GLU A 27 -30.08 7.77 -8.99
N LYS A 28 -30.31 6.46 -8.87
CA LYS A 28 -31.58 5.93 -8.32
C LYS A 28 -31.75 6.19 -6.82
N LEU A 29 -30.66 6.50 -6.11
CA LEU A 29 -30.66 6.75 -4.67
C LEU A 29 -30.77 8.25 -4.32
N LEU A 30 -30.79 9.15 -5.32
CA LEU A 30 -30.79 10.61 -5.16
C LEU A 30 -31.76 11.31 -6.12
N PRO A 31 -32.56 12.32 -5.70
CA PRO A 31 -33.29 12.49 -4.44
C PRO A 31 -34.61 11.70 -4.43
N LEU A 32 -34.94 11.10 -3.29
CA LEU A 32 -36.16 10.31 -3.06
C LEU A 32 -37.11 11.02 -2.08
N THR A 33 -38.43 10.82 -2.24
CA THR A 33 -39.43 11.41 -1.35
C THR A 33 -39.40 10.76 0.05
N LYS A 34 -40.01 11.42 1.03
CA LYS A 34 -40.16 10.85 2.39
C LYS A 34 -40.94 9.52 2.36
N GLU A 35 -41.90 9.38 1.46
CA GLU A 35 -42.69 8.16 1.30
C GLU A 35 -41.84 7.01 0.74
N ASP A 36 -40.96 7.29 -0.21
CA ASP A 36 -40.02 6.30 -0.76
C ASP A 36 -39.07 5.78 0.33
N SER A 37 -38.58 6.68 1.19
CA SER A 37 -37.67 6.32 2.29
C SER A 37 -38.31 5.38 3.33
N LEU A 38 -39.64 5.42 3.49
CA LEU A 38 -40.36 4.53 4.42
C LEU A 38 -40.46 3.09 3.91
N LYS A 39 -40.29 2.87 2.61
CA LYS A 39 -40.32 1.54 1.97
C LYS A 39 -38.93 0.89 1.89
N MET A 40 -37.87 1.65 2.11
CA MET A 40 -36.49 1.18 2.03
C MET A 40 -36.10 0.36 3.27
N SER A 41 -35.36 -0.72 3.04
CA SER A 41 -34.65 -1.43 4.10
C SER A 41 -33.54 -0.57 4.70
N PHE A 42 -33.08 -0.91 5.91
CA PHE A 42 -31.96 -0.22 6.54
C PHE A 42 -30.66 -0.29 5.71
N ARG A 43 -30.49 -1.34 4.90
CA ARG A 43 -29.34 -1.50 4.00
C ARG A 43 -29.41 -0.50 2.86
N GLU A 44 -30.56 -0.37 2.22
CA GLU A 44 -30.77 0.62 1.14
C GLU A 44 -30.66 2.05 1.66
N LEU A 45 -31.12 2.33 2.89
CA LEU A 45 -30.90 3.63 3.54
C LEU A 45 -29.42 3.90 3.83
N SER A 46 -28.66 2.88 4.25
CA SER A 46 -27.20 2.98 4.42
C SER A 46 -26.51 3.25 3.08
N ASP A 47 -26.90 2.55 2.02
CA ASP A 47 -26.37 2.72 0.66
C ASP A 47 -26.65 4.13 0.12
N ARG A 48 -27.86 4.64 0.35
CA ARG A 48 -28.20 6.04 0.06
C ARG A 48 -27.32 7.00 0.84
N ALA A 49 -27.11 6.78 2.14
CA ALA A 49 -26.26 7.65 2.93
C ALA A 49 -24.83 7.71 2.35
N VAL A 50 -24.26 6.58 1.95
CA VAL A 50 -22.96 6.52 1.28
C VAL A 50 -22.98 7.29 -0.05
N ALA A 51 -24.07 7.21 -0.82
CA ALA A 51 -24.21 7.97 -2.05
C ALA A 51 -24.21 9.49 -1.78
N GLU A 52 -24.96 9.95 -0.76
CA GLU A 52 -24.97 11.36 -0.32
C GLU A 52 -23.57 11.83 0.12
N LEU A 53 -22.83 11.01 0.87
CA LEU A 53 -21.45 11.33 1.27
C LEU A 53 -20.54 11.51 0.04
N LYS A 54 -20.64 10.62 -0.95
CA LYS A 54 -19.84 10.65 -2.18
C LYS A 54 -20.14 11.84 -3.08
N THR A 55 -21.37 12.38 -3.04
CA THR A 55 -21.77 13.58 -3.78
C THR A 55 -21.52 14.87 -3.00
N GLY A 56 -20.96 14.79 -1.79
CA GLY A 56 -20.64 15.95 -0.96
C GLY A 56 -21.78 16.41 -0.04
N ASN A 57 -22.94 15.75 -0.08
CA ASN A 57 -24.09 16.00 0.79
C ASN A 57 -23.88 15.40 2.19
N THR A 58 -22.76 15.76 2.81
CA THR A 58 -22.25 15.14 4.04
C THR A 58 -23.26 15.20 5.20
N ALA A 59 -23.94 16.33 5.37
CA ALA A 59 -24.94 16.51 6.43
C ALA A 59 -26.13 15.54 6.30
N THR A 60 -26.60 15.29 5.06
CA THR A 60 -27.69 14.36 4.78
C THR A 60 -27.27 12.93 5.07
N GLY A 61 -26.12 12.50 4.53
CA GLY A 61 -25.58 11.16 4.77
C GLY A 61 -25.36 10.88 6.26
N LEU A 62 -24.78 11.84 6.98
CA LEU A 62 -24.58 11.76 8.42
C LEU A 62 -25.90 11.60 9.19
N SER A 63 -26.91 12.43 8.87
CA SER A 63 -28.23 12.36 9.53
C SER A 63 -28.94 11.01 9.33
N ILE A 64 -28.84 10.43 8.14
CA ILE A 64 -29.38 9.08 7.87
C ILE A 64 -28.64 8.04 8.71
N LEU A 65 -27.31 8.09 8.75
CA LEU A 65 -26.49 7.12 9.49
C LEU A 65 -26.67 7.22 11.01
N GLU A 66 -26.84 8.42 11.56
CA GLU A 66 -27.16 8.63 12.97
C GLU A 66 -28.51 8.00 13.36
N GLN A 67 -29.52 8.11 12.49
CA GLN A 67 -30.82 7.46 12.70
C GLN A 67 -30.70 5.94 12.63
N LEU A 68 -29.99 5.43 11.62
CA LEU A 68 -29.74 3.99 11.47
C LEU A 68 -28.97 3.41 12.66
N TYR A 69 -27.96 4.13 13.18
CA TYR A 69 -27.17 3.70 14.33
C TYR A 69 -28.00 3.54 15.61
N ARG A 70 -29.03 4.38 15.83
CA ARG A 70 -29.93 4.23 16.98
C ARG A 70 -30.69 2.91 16.97
N LEU A 71 -31.00 2.39 15.77
CA LEU A 71 -31.74 1.15 15.59
C LEU A 71 -30.81 -0.07 15.49
N TYR A 72 -29.62 0.09 14.93
CA TYR A 72 -28.67 -0.98 14.64
C TYR A 72 -27.26 -0.64 15.14
N PRO A 73 -27.06 -0.46 16.47
CA PRO A 73 -25.81 0.09 17.01
C PRO A 73 -24.58 -0.82 16.83
N ASN A 74 -24.77 -2.10 16.49
CA ASN A 74 -23.70 -3.07 16.32
C ASN A 74 -23.61 -3.62 14.89
N GLU A 75 -24.37 -3.06 13.94
CA GLU A 75 -24.22 -3.47 12.54
C GLU A 75 -22.99 -2.77 11.92
N TYR A 76 -22.02 -3.58 11.51
CA TYR A 76 -20.70 -3.17 11.08
C TYR A 76 -20.75 -2.08 10.00
N ASN A 77 -21.55 -2.27 8.95
CA ASN A 77 -21.63 -1.31 7.84
C ASN A 77 -22.14 0.06 8.29
N ILE A 78 -23.12 0.10 9.20
CA ILE A 78 -23.65 1.36 9.73
C ILE A 78 -22.59 2.05 10.58
N VAL A 79 -21.92 1.30 11.46
CA VAL A 79 -20.87 1.83 12.35
C VAL A 79 -19.68 2.38 11.55
N ALA A 80 -19.20 1.62 10.55
CA ALA A 80 -18.10 2.03 9.68
C ALA A 80 -18.47 3.27 8.84
N ASN A 81 -19.64 3.25 8.19
CA ASN A 81 -20.11 4.39 7.39
C ASN A 81 -20.31 5.64 8.24
N LEU A 82 -20.78 5.49 9.49
CA LEU A 82 -20.94 6.61 10.41
C LEU A 82 -19.57 7.20 10.83
N GLY A 83 -18.54 6.37 11.00
CA GLY A 83 -17.17 6.82 11.18
C GLY A 83 -16.69 7.69 10.01
N THR A 84 -16.85 7.20 8.78
CA THR A 84 -16.53 7.95 7.55
C THR A 84 -17.34 9.24 7.44
N ALA A 85 -18.64 9.21 7.77
CA ALA A 85 -19.50 10.39 7.71
C ALA A 85 -19.03 11.48 8.69
N TYR A 86 -18.65 11.10 9.92
CA TYR A 86 -18.10 12.05 10.88
C TYR A 86 -16.74 12.62 10.45
N GLU A 87 -15.89 11.81 9.81
CA GLU A 87 -14.62 12.28 9.25
C GLU A 87 -14.85 13.32 8.16
N LEU A 88 -15.72 13.03 7.20
CA LEU A 88 -16.10 13.95 6.12
C LEU A 88 -16.76 15.23 6.65
N ASN A 89 -17.50 15.14 7.75
CA ASN A 89 -18.09 16.29 8.44
C ASN A 89 -17.07 17.07 9.31
N GLY A 90 -15.81 16.65 9.35
CA GLY A 90 -14.74 17.30 10.12
C GLY A 90 -14.70 16.94 11.61
N ASN A 91 -15.60 16.08 12.11
CA ASN A 91 -15.57 15.62 13.50
C ASN A 91 -14.68 14.37 13.64
N LYS A 92 -13.37 14.59 13.53
CA LYS A 92 -12.36 13.53 13.58
C LYS A 92 -12.36 12.73 14.89
N ASN A 93 -12.73 13.36 16.02
CA ASN A 93 -12.83 12.67 17.32
C ASN A 93 -13.92 11.60 17.29
N LYS A 94 -15.13 11.94 16.82
CA LYS A 94 -16.20 10.95 16.64
C LYS A 94 -15.85 9.92 15.58
N ALA A 95 -15.24 10.34 14.46
CA ALA A 95 -14.79 9.41 13.44
C ALA A 95 -13.88 8.32 14.02
N LEU A 96 -12.90 8.72 14.83
CA LEU A 96 -11.97 7.81 15.51
C LEU A 96 -12.70 6.84 16.45
N GLU A 97 -13.67 7.33 17.23
CA GLU A 97 -14.49 6.49 18.11
C GLU A 97 -15.25 5.41 17.32
N PHE A 98 -15.95 5.80 16.26
CA PHE A 98 -16.75 4.89 15.46
C PHE A 98 -15.89 3.91 14.65
N LEU A 99 -14.73 4.32 14.13
CA LEU A 99 -13.81 3.41 13.46
C LEU A 99 -13.21 2.38 14.42
N LYS A 100 -12.84 2.79 15.65
CA LYS A 100 -12.41 1.85 16.70
C LYS A 100 -13.53 0.85 17.01
N LYS A 101 -14.78 1.29 17.08
CA LYS A 101 -15.94 0.41 17.24
C LYS A 101 -16.11 -0.54 16.05
N ALA A 102 -16.01 -0.06 14.81
CA ALA A 102 -16.13 -0.88 13.61
C ALA A 102 -15.08 -2.00 13.57
N VAL A 103 -13.83 -1.69 13.92
CA VAL A 103 -12.75 -2.68 14.03
C VAL A 103 -13.03 -3.71 15.11
N SER A 104 -13.61 -3.32 16.25
CA SER A 104 -13.99 -4.27 17.30
C SER A 104 -15.08 -5.25 16.87
N ILE A 105 -15.96 -4.84 15.95
CA ILE A 105 -17.03 -5.69 15.42
C ILE A 105 -16.50 -6.63 14.32
N LYS A 106 -15.71 -6.09 13.37
CA LYS A 106 -15.20 -6.85 12.23
C LYS A 106 -13.73 -6.50 11.92
N PRO A 107 -12.76 -7.10 12.62
CA PRO A 107 -11.36 -6.71 12.56
C PRO A 107 -10.67 -6.98 11.22
N LEU A 108 -11.23 -7.88 10.39
CA LEU A 108 -10.69 -8.25 9.08
C LEU A 108 -11.36 -7.52 7.90
N SER A 109 -12.27 -6.59 8.18
CA SER A 109 -12.88 -5.81 7.10
C SER A 109 -11.85 -4.96 6.36
N HIS A 110 -12.12 -4.66 5.08
CA HIS A 110 -11.23 -3.88 4.23
C HIS A 110 -9.79 -4.42 4.24
N PHE A 111 -9.63 -5.74 4.09
CA PHE A 111 -8.34 -6.45 4.17
C PHE A 111 -7.59 -6.29 5.50
N GLY A 112 -8.32 -5.95 6.57
CA GLY A 112 -7.76 -5.64 7.89
C GLY A 112 -6.95 -4.35 7.90
N SER A 113 -7.28 -3.38 7.04
CA SER A 113 -6.52 -2.12 6.89
C SER A 113 -6.98 -0.99 7.81
N GLU A 114 -8.11 -1.13 8.50
CA GLU A 114 -8.73 -0.08 9.32
C GLU A 114 -7.86 0.44 10.47
N TRP A 115 -6.91 -0.34 10.96
CA TRP A 115 -5.94 0.15 11.94
C TRP A 115 -5.08 1.29 11.36
N ILE A 116 -4.80 1.30 10.05
CA ILE A 116 -4.09 2.41 9.38
C ILE A 116 -4.97 3.65 9.40
N HIS A 117 -6.27 3.54 9.11
CA HIS A 117 -7.21 4.66 9.16
C HIS A 117 -7.28 5.27 10.56
N ILE A 118 -7.38 4.42 11.59
CA ILE A 118 -7.31 4.84 12.99
C ILE A 118 -6.02 5.62 13.26
N ARG A 119 -4.87 5.10 12.84
CA ARG A 119 -3.56 5.76 13.03
C ARG A 119 -3.43 7.08 12.29
N ILE A 120 -4.02 7.19 11.10
CA ILE A 120 -4.11 8.47 10.36
C ILE A 120 -4.84 9.50 11.22
N LEU A 121 -6.03 9.16 11.73
CA LEU A 121 -6.80 10.09 12.55
C LEU A 121 -6.09 10.43 13.87
N GLU A 122 -5.42 9.47 14.50
CA GLU A 122 -4.62 9.70 15.71
C GLU A 122 -3.51 10.73 15.45
N GLU A 123 -2.78 10.60 14.35
CA GLU A 123 -1.73 11.56 13.98
C GLU A 123 -2.32 12.92 13.55
N GLU A 124 -3.46 12.95 12.86
CA GLU A 124 -4.12 14.20 12.47
C GLU A 124 -4.73 14.97 13.64
N LEU A 125 -5.07 14.27 14.73
CA LEU A 125 -5.57 14.87 15.97
C LEU A 125 -4.45 15.23 16.96
N ALA A 126 -3.23 14.75 16.74
CA ALA A 126 -2.11 15.00 17.64
C ALA A 126 -1.68 16.47 17.64
N THR A 127 -1.27 16.99 18.80
CA THR A 127 -0.70 18.35 18.94
C THR A 127 0.60 18.51 18.12
N SER A 128 1.33 17.42 17.90
CA SER A 128 2.55 17.40 17.10
C SER A 128 2.56 16.13 16.25
N PRO A 129 1.91 16.16 15.07
CA PRO A 129 1.79 15.01 14.19
C PRO A 129 3.16 14.50 13.72
N ASN A 130 3.36 13.19 13.79
CA ASN A 130 4.47 12.48 13.17
C ASN A 130 3.94 11.32 12.34
N TYR A 131 3.63 11.61 11.07
CA TYR A 131 3.03 10.64 10.16
C TYR A 131 3.83 9.34 9.96
N LYS A 132 5.14 9.32 10.26
CA LYS A 132 5.95 8.08 10.23
C LYS A 132 5.43 7.03 11.23
N ASN A 133 4.72 7.45 12.26
CA ASN A 133 4.11 6.57 13.26
C ASN A 133 2.90 5.80 12.74
N ILE A 134 2.33 6.18 11.57
CA ILE A 134 1.15 5.52 11.02
C ILE A 134 1.45 4.04 10.79
N ILE A 135 2.44 3.75 9.94
CA ILE A 135 2.92 2.38 9.70
C ILE A 135 4.02 1.99 10.69
N ASN A 136 4.84 2.97 11.09
CA ASN A 136 5.95 2.79 12.03
C ASN A 136 6.89 1.64 11.61
N LEU A 137 7.55 1.80 10.46
CA LEU A 137 8.58 0.86 9.99
C LEU A 137 9.88 0.92 10.83
N GLY A 138 9.99 1.85 11.78
CA GLY A 138 11.16 1.97 12.67
C GLY A 138 12.48 2.28 11.95
N ILE A 139 12.42 2.92 10.78
CA ILE A 139 13.60 3.18 9.94
C ILE A 139 14.38 4.37 10.52
N SER A 140 15.48 4.08 11.21
CA SER A 140 16.45 5.10 11.68
C SER A 140 17.60 5.30 10.69
N ASP A 141 18.07 4.22 10.07
CA ASP A 141 19.09 4.19 9.04
C ASP A 141 18.58 3.32 7.90
N TYR A 142 18.31 3.93 6.76
CA TYR A 142 17.70 3.24 5.63
C TYR A 142 18.63 2.19 4.99
N GLN A 143 19.93 2.46 4.89
CA GLN A 143 20.86 1.51 4.27
C GLN A 143 21.05 0.26 5.13
N LYS A 144 21.20 0.47 6.44
CA LYS A 144 21.24 -0.63 7.41
C LYS A 144 19.92 -1.40 7.41
N TRP A 145 18.80 -0.71 7.47
CA TRP A 145 17.47 -1.33 7.45
C TRP A 145 17.22 -2.17 6.19
N LEU A 146 17.61 -1.67 5.02
CA LEU A 146 17.37 -2.35 3.74
C LEU A 146 18.05 -3.73 3.70
N THR A 147 19.29 -3.80 4.18
CA THR A 147 20.12 -5.01 4.16
C THR A 147 19.93 -5.92 5.39
N ASP A 148 19.26 -5.43 6.43
CA ASP A 148 18.98 -6.21 7.64
C ASP A 148 18.01 -7.37 7.37
N LYS A 149 18.52 -8.60 7.47
CA LYS A 149 17.75 -9.84 7.32
C LYS A 149 16.94 -10.22 8.58
N THR A 150 17.25 -9.60 9.71
CA THR A 150 16.59 -9.83 11.01
C THR A 150 15.38 -8.94 11.21
N TYR A 151 15.26 -7.84 10.45
CA TYR A 151 14.11 -6.95 10.50
C TYR A 151 12.79 -7.72 10.29
N ARG A 152 11.77 -7.33 11.07
CA ARG A 152 10.40 -7.84 10.96
C ARG A 152 9.46 -6.67 10.79
N PHE A 153 8.65 -6.71 9.75
CA PHE A 153 7.59 -5.73 9.56
C PHE A 153 6.54 -5.85 10.68
N PRO A 154 5.83 -4.76 11.00
CA PRO A 154 4.73 -4.79 11.97
C PRO A 154 3.62 -5.81 11.63
N ARG A 155 3.48 -6.11 10.33
CA ARG A 155 2.59 -7.12 9.74
C ARG A 155 3.29 -7.78 8.55
N PRO A 156 2.88 -8.98 8.10
CA PRO A 156 3.46 -9.60 6.91
C PRO A 156 3.51 -8.62 5.72
N ALA A 157 4.64 -8.56 5.01
CA ALA A 157 4.90 -7.48 4.07
C ALA A 157 3.85 -7.36 2.95
N ASP A 158 3.40 -8.48 2.39
CA ASP A 158 2.36 -8.48 1.34
C ASP A 158 1.01 -7.99 1.87
N SER A 159 0.66 -8.40 3.09
CA SER A 159 -0.55 -7.92 3.77
C SER A 159 -0.44 -6.41 4.05
N LEU A 160 0.72 -5.93 4.49
CA LEU A 160 0.94 -4.51 4.77
C LEU A 160 0.89 -3.66 3.50
N LYS A 161 1.51 -4.11 2.40
CA LYS A 161 1.39 -3.47 1.07
C LYS A 161 -0.06 -3.38 0.64
N LEU A 162 -0.82 -4.47 0.73
CA LEU A 162 -2.24 -4.50 0.37
C LEU A 162 -3.07 -3.52 1.21
N GLN A 163 -2.85 -3.49 2.52
CA GLN A 163 -3.57 -2.61 3.44
C GLN A 163 -3.28 -1.13 3.15
N ILE A 164 -2.01 -0.77 2.93
CA ILE A 164 -1.63 0.60 2.55
C ILE A 164 -2.24 0.97 1.20
N ALA A 165 -2.16 0.08 0.20
CA ALA A 165 -2.72 0.32 -1.13
C ALA A 165 -4.24 0.55 -1.07
N TYR A 166 -4.96 -0.23 -0.26
CA TYR A 166 -6.39 -0.03 -0.04
C TYR A 166 -6.68 1.35 0.56
N GLN A 167 -5.95 1.75 1.60
CA GLN A 167 -6.15 3.05 2.26
C GLN A 167 -5.76 4.23 1.35
N LEU A 168 -4.76 4.06 0.48
CA LEU A 168 -4.41 5.05 -0.54
C LEU A 168 -5.49 5.15 -1.63
N HIS A 169 -6.05 4.01 -2.05
CA HIS A 169 -7.13 3.97 -3.03
C HIS A 169 -8.34 4.78 -2.56
N GLU A 170 -8.76 4.62 -1.30
CA GLU A 170 -9.89 5.33 -0.71
C GLU A 170 -9.70 6.86 -0.64
N ARG A 171 -8.47 7.36 -0.81
CA ARG A 171 -8.12 8.78 -0.56
C ARG A 171 -7.67 9.54 -1.80
N ILE A 172 -6.78 8.98 -2.61
CA ILE A 172 -6.09 9.70 -3.70
C ILE A 172 -7.07 10.28 -4.74
N LYS A 173 -8.21 9.64 -4.95
CA LYS A 173 -9.23 10.15 -5.88
C LYS A 173 -9.91 11.43 -5.37
N PHE A 174 -9.98 11.61 -4.05
CA PHE A 174 -10.78 12.66 -3.41
C PHE A 174 -9.91 13.76 -2.78
N ILE A 175 -8.65 13.46 -2.48
CA ILE A 175 -7.72 14.37 -1.81
C ILE A 175 -6.60 14.75 -2.78
N ALA A 176 -6.64 15.98 -3.28
CA ALA A 176 -5.58 16.53 -4.12
C ALA A 176 -4.31 16.86 -3.30
N PRO A 177 -3.12 16.89 -3.92
CA PRO A 177 -1.93 17.46 -3.31
C PRO A 177 -2.09 18.94 -2.91
N PRO A 178 -1.37 19.41 -1.87
CA PRO A 178 -0.47 18.66 -0.99
C PRO A 178 -1.21 17.92 0.13
N ASN A 179 -0.72 16.73 0.51
CA ASN A 179 -1.23 15.99 1.68
C ASN A 179 -0.12 15.12 2.30
N LYS A 180 0.27 15.44 3.53
CA LYS A 180 1.37 14.76 4.26
C LYS A 180 1.06 13.31 4.58
N THR A 181 -0.19 12.99 4.92
CA THR A 181 -0.63 11.62 5.19
C THR A 181 -0.43 10.74 3.95
N ILE A 182 -0.90 11.18 2.78
CA ILE A 182 -0.73 10.44 1.53
C ILE A 182 0.76 10.35 1.16
N GLY A 183 1.50 11.46 1.24
CA GLY A 183 2.95 11.48 0.97
C GLY A 183 3.71 10.45 1.82
N GLN A 184 3.40 10.38 3.12
CA GLN A 184 4.00 9.43 4.03
C GLN A 184 3.58 7.97 3.76
N LEU A 185 2.28 7.70 3.54
CA LEU A 185 1.81 6.34 3.24
C LEU A 185 2.40 5.78 1.95
N VAL A 186 2.51 6.61 0.90
CA VAL A 186 3.18 6.23 -0.34
C VAL A 186 4.67 5.98 -0.09
N THR A 187 5.31 6.77 0.77
CA THR A 187 6.70 6.56 1.16
C THR A 187 6.89 5.24 1.90
N ASP A 188 6.02 4.91 2.86
CA ASP A 188 6.07 3.63 3.58
C ASP A 188 5.83 2.45 2.64
N PHE A 189 4.89 2.58 1.69
CA PHE A 189 4.68 1.58 0.65
C PHE A 189 5.94 1.37 -0.19
N ALA A 190 6.58 2.46 -0.62
CA ALA A 190 7.81 2.43 -1.41
C ALA A 190 8.99 1.83 -0.60
N ASP A 191 9.11 2.15 0.69
CA ASP A 191 10.08 1.58 1.60
C ASP A 191 9.89 0.04 1.65
N ILE A 192 8.65 -0.47 1.81
CA ILE A 192 8.37 -1.92 1.80
C ILE A 192 8.74 -2.56 0.45
N VAL A 193 8.29 -1.98 -0.67
CA VAL A 193 8.60 -2.47 -2.04
C VAL A 193 10.12 -2.52 -2.27
N SER A 194 10.86 -1.52 -1.79
CA SER A 194 12.30 -1.48 -1.96
C SER A 194 13.02 -2.64 -1.27
N LYS A 195 12.50 -3.07 -0.11
CA LYS A 195 13.08 -4.14 0.71
C LYS A 195 12.64 -5.53 0.28
N THR A 196 11.41 -5.70 -0.23
CA THR A 196 10.90 -7.03 -0.61
C THR A 196 11.05 -7.34 -2.09
N ASP A 197 10.93 -6.34 -2.96
CA ASP A 197 10.78 -6.56 -4.41
C ASP A 197 12.01 -6.02 -5.16
N SER A 198 12.13 -4.70 -5.30
CA SER A 198 13.34 -4.01 -5.75
C SER A 198 13.18 -2.50 -5.63
N LEU A 199 14.29 -1.76 -5.46
CA LEU A 199 14.21 -0.29 -5.54
C LEU A 199 13.80 0.21 -6.93
N GLY A 200 14.11 -0.54 -8.00
CA GLY A 200 13.66 -0.18 -9.35
C GLY A 200 12.14 -0.01 -9.39
N ALA A 201 11.41 -0.92 -8.75
CA ALA A 201 9.96 -0.83 -8.58
C ALA A 201 9.54 0.29 -7.60
N ALA A 202 10.32 0.56 -6.54
CA ALA A 202 9.99 1.58 -5.54
C ALA A 202 10.15 3.03 -6.03
N LYS A 203 11.04 3.28 -7.01
CA LYS A 203 11.44 4.64 -7.44
C LYS A 203 10.24 5.50 -7.85
N GLU A 204 9.31 4.94 -8.60
CA GLU A 204 8.15 5.70 -9.07
C GLU A 204 7.19 6.07 -7.93
N PHE A 205 7.05 5.19 -6.93
CA PHE A 205 6.26 5.49 -5.73
C PHE A 205 6.90 6.63 -4.92
N TYR A 206 8.23 6.65 -4.76
CA TYR A 206 8.89 7.80 -4.13
C TYR A 206 8.67 9.12 -4.89
N GLN A 207 8.72 9.09 -6.22
CA GLN A 207 8.42 10.28 -7.03
C GLN A 207 6.97 10.73 -6.85
N PHE A 208 6.04 9.78 -6.76
CA PHE A 208 4.64 10.06 -6.48
C PHE A 208 4.44 10.60 -5.05
N ALA A 209 5.16 10.10 -4.05
CA ALA A 209 5.12 10.64 -2.69
C ALA A 209 5.53 12.13 -2.67
N LEU A 210 6.55 12.51 -3.45
CA LEU A 210 7.00 13.89 -3.55
C LEU A 210 5.98 14.83 -4.23
N SER A 211 5.07 14.32 -5.07
CA SER A 211 4.00 15.15 -5.62
C SER A 211 2.97 15.53 -4.56
N TYR A 212 2.82 14.70 -3.52
CA TYR A 212 1.94 14.96 -2.36
C TYR A 212 2.63 15.69 -1.21
N ASP A 213 3.89 15.39 -0.95
CA ASP A 213 4.67 16.03 0.10
C ASP A 213 6.13 16.29 -0.34
N PRO A 214 6.41 17.48 -0.90
CA PRO A 214 7.75 17.88 -1.29
C PRO A 214 8.76 17.93 -0.13
N THR A 215 8.30 18.03 1.13
CA THR A 215 9.20 18.08 2.30
C THR A 215 9.93 16.77 2.54
N LEU A 216 9.45 15.67 1.94
CA LEU A 216 10.10 14.36 2.00
C LEU A 216 11.34 14.24 1.08
N ARG A 217 11.68 15.29 0.32
CA ARG A 217 12.76 15.27 -0.69
C ARG A 217 14.08 14.72 -0.17
N ASP A 218 14.55 15.20 0.98
CA ASP A 218 15.85 14.77 1.52
C ASP A 218 15.80 13.32 1.99
N THR A 219 14.72 12.94 2.68
CA THR A 219 14.53 11.55 3.13
C THR A 219 14.45 10.60 1.93
N ILE A 220 13.74 10.97 0.86
CA ILE A 220 13.63 10.22 -0.40
C ILE A 220 14.95 10.18 -1.17
N ALA A 221 15.73 11.26 -1.17
CA ALA A 221 17.05 11.28 -1.80
C ALA A 221 17.99 10.25 -1.14
N VAL A 222 17.94 10.09 0.19
CA VAL A 222 18.69 9.05 0.91
C VAL A 222 18.25 7.65 0.46
N ARG A 223 16.94 7.41 0.30
CA ARG A 223 16.41 6.12 -0.15
C ARG A 223 16.87 5.74 -1.56
N ILE A 224 16.86 6.71 -2.48
CA ILE A 224 17.31 6.51 -3.85
C ILE A 224 18.83 6.26 -3.89
N LYS A 225 19.63 7.05 -3.16
CA LYS A 225 21.10 6.90 -3.10
C LYS A 225 21.54 5.61 -2.43
N GLY A 226 20.87 5.21 -1.34
CA GLY A 226 21.25 4.04 -0.54
C GLY A 226 21.29 2.74 -1.34
N VAL A 227 20.46 2.62 -2.37
CA VAL A 227 20.41 1.40 -3.18
C VAL A 227 21.35 1.41 -4.38
N GLU A 228 21.72 2.57 -4.91
CA GLU A 228 22.81 2.63 -5.89
C GLU A 228 24.10 2.05 -5.30
N PHE A 229 24.32 2.28 -4.00
CA PHE A 229 25.41 1.66 -3.26
C PHE A 229 25.23 0.14 -3.17
N SER A 230 24.08 -0.36 -2.70
CA SER A 230 23.84 -1.82 -2.58
C SER A 230 23.86 -2.55 -3.92
N GLN A 231 23.32 -1.97 -5.01
CA GLN A 231 23.38 -2.57 -6.35
C GLN A 231 24.81 -2.63 -6.90
N LYS A 232 25.64 -1.60 -6.61
CA LYS A 232 27.07 -1.63 -6.97
C LYS A 232 27.80 -2.74 -6.22
N GLU A 233 27.52 -2.94 -4.93
CA GLU A 233 28.08 -4.05 -4.16
C GLU A 233 27.68 -5.41 -4.74
N VAL A 234 26.38 -5.63 -4.99
CA VAL A 234 25.89 -6.90 -5.59
C VAL A 234 26.55 -7.19 -6.94
N LYS A 235 26.63 -6.19 -7.84
CA LYS A 235 27.33 -6.35 -9.12
C LYS A 235 28.81 -6.68 -8.93
N ASN A 236 29.48 -6.06 -7.97
CA ASN A 236 30.87 -6.36 -7.65
C ASN A 236 31.03 -7.80 -7.12
N THR A 237 30.14 -8.26 -6.24
CA THR A 237 30.13 -9.65 -5.75
C THR A 237 29.97 -10.65 -6.89
N PHE A 238 29.06 -10.41 -7.83
CA PHE A 238 28.91 -11.27 -9.01
C PHE A 238 30.17 -11.26 -9.89
N ARG A 239 30.78 -10.10 -10.14
CA ARG A 239 32.05 -10.01 -10.89
C ARG A 239 33.17 -10.81 -10.22
N TRP A 240 33.30 -10.70 -8.89
CA TRP A 240 34.27 -11.48 -8.12
C TRP A 240 33.98 -12.97 -8.16
N ALA A 241 32.72 -13.38 -8.00
CA ALA A 241 32.33 -14.78 -8.14
C ALA A 241 32.65 -15.32 -9.55
N THR A 242 32.37 -14.56 -10.61
CA THR A 242 32.73 -14.96 -11.98
C THR A 242 34.25 -15.15 -12.13
N ILE A 243 35.06 -14.26 -11.57
CA ILE A 243 36.53 -14.40 -11.61
C ILE A 243 36.98 -15.65 -10.84
N VAL A 244 36.45 -15.85 -9.63
CA VAL A 244 36.80 -16.99 -8.76
C VAL A 244 36.43 -18.33 -9.40
N TRP A 245 35.29 -18.42 -10.09
CA TRP A 245 34.86 -19.65 -10.76
C TRP A 245 35.45 -19.83 -12.16
N ALA A 246 35.81 -18.75 -12.86
CA ALA A 246 36.42 -18.82 -14.19
C ALA A 246 37.81 -19.46 -14.13
N ILE A 247 38.61 -19.19 -13.09
CA ILE A 247 39.98 -19.71 -12.94
C ILE A 247 39.99 -21.26 -12.83
N PRO A 248 39.22 -21.91 -11.93
CA PRO A 248 39.07 -23.37 -11.88
C PRO A 248 38.54 -23.98 -13.17
N LEU A 249 37.55 -23.33 -13.82
CA LEU A 249 36.99 -23.80 -15.09
C LEU A 249 38.04 -23.81 -16.22
N LEU A 250 38.84 -22.74 -16.31
CA LEU A 250 39.96 -22.65 -17.25
C LEU A 250 41.02 -23.73 -16.98
N ALA A 251 41.35 -23.97 -15.71
CA ALA A 251 42.29 -25.02 -15.33
C ALA A 251 41.78 -26.42 -15.73
N LEU A 252 40.50 -26.73 -15.50
CA LEU A 252 39.88 -27.99 -15.92
C LEU A 252 39.91 -28.17 -17.44
N ILE A 253 39.63 -27.11 -18.20
CA ILE A 253 39.71 -27.12 -19.67
C ILE A 253 41.15 -27.44 -20.11
N LEU A 254 42.16 -26.79 -19.52
CA LEU A 254 43.56 -27.03 -19.86
C LEU A 254 44.01 -28.46 -19.54
N ILE A 255 43.60 -29.00 -18.38
CA ILE A 255 43.86 -30.40 -17.98
C ILE A 255 43.22 -31.35 -18.99
N PHE A 256 41.97 -31.10 -19.39
CA PHE A 256 41.26 -31.92 -20.38
C PHE A 256 41.95 -31.91 -21.75
N PHE A 257 42.42 -30.76 -22.23
CA PHE A 257 43.18 -30.68 -23.47
C PHE A 257 44.55 -31.37 -23.39
N ALA A 258 45.25 -31.25 -22.26
CA ALA A 258 46.50 -31.98 -22.02
C ALA A 258 46.28 -33.50 -22.03
N TRP A 259 45.19 -33.97 -21.41
CA TRP A 259 44.78 -35.36 -21.41
C TRP A 259 44.44 -35.87 -22.82
N LEU A 260 43.64 -35.12 -23.59
CA LEU A 260 43.33 -35.45 -24.99
C LEU A 260 44.59 -35.52 -25.87
N LYS A 261 45.55 -34.62 -25.66
CA LYS A 261 46.83 -34.62 -26.38
C LYS A 261 47.68 -35.84 -26.00
N SER A 262 47.71 -36.21 -24.72
CA SER A 262 48.39 -37.42 -24.24
C SER A 262 47.82 -38.68 -24.88
N MET A 263 46.48 -38.81 -24.91
CA MET A 263 45.79 -39.93 -25.55
C MET A 263 46.09 -40.05 -27.06
N ARG A 264 46.16 -38.92 -27.78
CA ARG A 264 46.53 -38.91 -29.20
C ARG A 264 47.98 -39.33 -29.43
N ASN A 265 48.89 -38.93 -28.54
CA ASN A 265 50.31 -39.28 -28.65
C ASN A 265 50.55 -40.78 -28.38
N GLN A 266 49.87 -41.37 -27.39
CA GLN A 266 49.92 -42.82 -27.12
C GLN A 266 49.49 -43.64 -28.34
N LYS A 267 48.37 -43.28 -28.98
CA LYS A 267 47.91 -43.96 -30.22
C LYS A 267 48.89 -43.84 -31.39
N ARG A 268 49.74 -42.81 -31.44
CA ARG A 268 50.76 -42.63 -32.48
C ARG A 268 52.06 -43.38 -32.20
N THR A 269 52.29 -43.82 -30.96
CA THR A 269 53.49 -44.59 -30.59
C THR A 269 53.25 -46.10 -30.67
N GLU A 270 51.99 -46.52 -30.82
CA GLU A 270 51.56 -47.91 -31.00
C GLU A 270 51.37 -48.31 -32.49
N GLN A 271 51.68 -47.40 -33.43
CA GLN A 271 51.76 -47.65 -34.88
C GLN A 271 53.21 -47.58 -35.34
#